data_AF-A0A842PHD1-F1
#
_entry.id   AF-A0A842PHD1-F1
#
_cell.length_a   1.000
_cell.length_b   1.000
_cell.length_c   1.000
_cell.angle_alpha   90.00
_cell.angle_beta   90.00
_cell.angle_gamma   90.00
#
_symmetry.space_group_name_H-M   'P 1'
#
loop_
_entity.id
_entity.type
_entity.pdbx_description
1 polymer ?
#
loop_
_entity_poly.entity_id
_entity_poly.type
_entity_poly.pdbx_seq_one_letter_code
_entity_poly.pdbx_strand_id
1 'polypeptide(L)'
;MADEKDPVRFGAEFGPYRSQHHKGVTLSTFKTLVWVSNLGGLLLVVVALEMMIVQQRFYWGLAAMIAGIVVALFPSNYEIVGMEKEDEKTSEEST
;
A
#
# COMPACT_ATOMS: atom_id res chain seq x y z
N MET A 1 19.12 -34.66 -38.03
CA MET A 1 17.89 -33.85 -38.07
C MET A 1 17.71 -33.27 -36.68
N ALA A 2 18.06 -32.00 -36.52
CA ALA A 2 17.90 -31.26 -35.28
C ALA A 2 17.16 -29.99 -35.69
N ASP A 3 15.84 -29.99 -35.51
CA ASP A 3 15.01 -28.82 -35.77
C ASP A 3 14.20 -28.46 -34.53
N GLU A 4 14.28 -27.16 -34.24
CA GLU A 4 13.42 -26.29 -33.44
C GLU A 4 13.13 -26.68 -31.99
N LYS A 5 14.10 -26.36 -31.12
CA LYS A 5 13.79 -25.95 -29.75
C LYS A 5 14.12 -24.47 -29.65
N ASP A 6 13.10 -23.63 -29.76
CA ASP A 6 13.24 -22.19 -29.55
C ASP A 6 14.06 -21.93 -28.28
N PRO A 7 15.09 -21.07 -28.34
CA PRO A 7 15.94 -20.84 -27.18
C PRO A 7 15.10 -20.19 -26.09
N VAL A 8 14.98 -20.88 -24.96
CA VAL A 8 14.42 -20.31 -23.74
C VAL A 8 15.28 -19.10 -23.37
N ARG A 9 14.78 -17.89 -23.67
CA ARG A 9 15.44 -16.64 -23.28
C ARG A 9 15.34 -16.54 -21.76
N PHE A 10 16.45 -16.84 -21.09
CA PHE A 10 16.68 -16.43 -19.70
C PHE A 10 16.29 -14.95 -19.57
N GLY A 11 15.29 -14.66 -18.74
CA GLY A 11 14.62 -13.35 -18.71
C GLY A 11 13.11 -13.40 -18.96
N ALA A 12 12.59 -14.40 -19.67
CA ALA A 12 11.15 -14.54 -19.94
C ALA A 12 10.34 -14.87 -18.66
N GLU A 13 10.97 -15.48 -17.67
CA GLU A 13 10.42 -15.74 -16.33
C GLU A 13 10.67 -14.58 -15.33
N PHE A 14 11.42 -13.57 -15.76
CA PHE A 14 11.57 -12.28 -15.08
C PHE A 14 10.62 -11.20 -15.66
N GLY A 15 9.57 -11.61 -16.38
CA GLY A 15 8.40 -10.76 -16.52
C GLY A 15 7.87 -10.41 -15.11
N PRO A 16 7.31 -9.22 -14.89
CA PRO A 16 6.97 -8.72 -13.55
C PRO A 16 6.21 -9.80 -12.79
N TYR A 17 6.91 -10.44 -11.84
CA TYR A 17 6.34 -11.50 -11.02
C TYR A 17 5.42 -10.78 -10.06
N ARG A 18 4.16 -10.62 -10.46
CA ARG A 18 3.12 -10.08 -9.60
C ARG A 18 2.97 -11.07 -8.47
N SER A 19 3.60 -10.80 -7.33
CA SER A 19 3.22 -11.47 -6.11
C SER A 19 1.73 -11.18 -5.95
N GLN A 20 0.89 -12.20 -6.13
CA GLN A 20 -0.58 -12.13 -6.15
C GLN A 20 -1.19 -11.65 -4.82
N HIS A 21 -0.39 -11.15 -3.88
CA HIS A 21 -0.80 -10.88 -2.52
C HIS A 21 -1.20 -9.42 -2.26
N HIS A 22 -0.87 -8.49 -3.14
CA HIS A 22 -1.24 -7.08 -2.96
C HIS A 22 -2.47 -6.73 -3.79
N LYS A 23 -3.50 -6.23 -3.12
CA LYS A 23 -4.75 -5.83 -3.76
C LYS A 23 -4.51 -4.50 -4.47
N GLY A 24 -4.45 -4.55 -5.79
CA GLY A 24 -4.26 -3.37 -6.62
C GLY A 24 -5.41 -2.37 -6.52
N VAL A 25 -5.11 -1.10 -6.27
CA VAL A 25 -6.08 0.01 -6.23
C VAL A 25 -5.62 1.16 -7.12
N THR A 26 -6.56 2.03 -7.52
CA THR A 26 -6.22 3.25 -8.27
C THR A 26 -5.56 4.31 -7.37
N LEU A 27 -4.83 5.27 -7.96
CA LEU A 27 -4.18 6.37 -7.23
C LEU A 27 -5.18 7.19 -6.37
N SER A 28 -6.38 7.46 -6.89
CA SER A 28 -7.41 8.19 -6.16
C SER A 28 -7.93 7.39 -4.96
N THR A 29 -8.17 6.09 -5.14
CA THR A 29 -8.56 5.18 -4.06
C THR A 29 -7.46 5.08 -3.00
N PHE A 30 -6.19 4.96 -3.40
CA PHE A 30 -5.05 4.94 -2.49
C PHE A 30 -4.97 6.22 -1.65
N LYS A 31 -5.13 7.39 -2.27
CA LYS A 31 -5.13 8.68 -1.57
C LYS A 31 -6.26 8.77 -0.55
N THR A 32 -7.47 8.31 -0.90
CA THR A 32 -8.59 8.26 0.05
C THR A 32 -8.33 7.27 1.19
N LEU A 33 -7.75 6.10 0.91
CA LEU A 33 -7.36 5.11 1.93
C LEU A 33 -6.41 5.72 2.95
N VAL A 34 -5.34 6.38 2.50
CA VAL A 34 -4.37 7.06 3.36
C VAL A 34 -5.05 8.11 4.24
N TRP A 35 -5.94 8.92 3.65
CA TRP A 35 -6.63 9.99 4.38
C TRP A 35 -7.56 9.45 5.47
N VAL A 36 -8.41 8.48 5.12
CA VAL A 36 -9.38 7.89 6.04
C VAL A 36 -8.67 7.12 7.15
N SER A 37 -7.64 6.36 6.81
CA SER A 37 -6.82 5.60 7.76
C SER A 37 -6.07 6.52 8.72
N ASN A 38 -5.36 7.55 8.24
CA ASN A 38 -4.62 8.45 9.13
C ASN A 38 -5.56 9.24 10.04
N LEU A 39 -6.71 9.70 9.53
CA LEU A 39 -7.69 10.40 10.36
C LEU A 39 -8.30 9.47 11.42
N GLY A 40 -8.63 8.23 11.05
CA GLY A 40 -9.12 7.22 11.98
C GLY A 40 -8.09 6.82 13.04
N GLY A 41 -6.83 6.65 12.64
CA GLY A 41 -5.72 6.37 13.54
C GLY A 41 -5.49 7.50 14.55
N LEU A 42 -5.52 8.75 14.10
CA LEU A 42 -5.41 9.92 14.97
C LEU A 42 -6.57 9.99 15.98
N LEU A 43 -7.80 9.68 15.55
CA LEU A 43 -8.96 9.63 16.43
C LEU A 43 -8.79 8.55 17.51
N LEU A 44 -8.29 7.36 17.14
CA LEU A 44 -7.96 6.32 18.10
C LEU A 44 -6.86 6.72 19.08
N VAL A 45 -5.89 7.53 18.66
CA VAL A 45 -4.87 8.09 19.57
C VAL A 45 -5.50 9.03 20.59
N VAL A 46 -6.41 9.91 20.16
CA VAL A 46 -7.14 10.80 21.09
C VAL A 46 -7.92 9.98 22.12
N VAL A 47 -8.64 8.95 21.67
CA VAL A 47 -9.39 8.05 22.56
C VAL A 47 -8.44 7.28 23.49
N ALA A 48 -7.29 6.84 22.99
CA ALA A 48 -6.28 6.16 23.81
C ALA A 48 -5.74 7.08 24.91
N LEU A 49 -5.41 8.33 24.58
CA LEU A 49 -4.94 9.32 25.56
C LEU A 49 -6.00 9.64 26.60
N GLU A 50 -7.27 9.77 26.19
CA GLU A 50 -8.38 9.98 27.12
C GLU A 50 -8.56 8.79 28.07
N MET A 51 -8.48 7.56 27.57
CA MET A 51 -8.58 6.36 28.42
C MET A 51 -7.39 6.21 29.36
N MET A 52 -6.16 6.52 28.91
CA MET A 52 -4.96 6.42 29.75
C MET A 52 -4.91 7.49 30.83
N ILE A 53 -5.15 8.76 30.46
CA ILE A 53 -4.91 9.92 31.34
C ILE A 53 -6.14 10.21 32.20
N VAL A 54 -7.31 10.34 31.56
CA VAL A 54 -8.53 10.81 32.25
C VAL A 54 -9.21 9.65 32.97
N GLN A 55 -9.45 8.55 32.26
CA GLN A 55 -10.20 7.42 32.83
C GLN A 55 -9.32 6.46 33.65
N GLN A 56 -7.99 6.64 33.66
CA GLN A 56 -7.03 5.77 34.33
C GLN A 56 -7.14 4.28 33.91
N ARG A 57 -7.69 4.01 32.72
CA ARG A 57 -7.87 2.67 32.14
C ARG A 57 -6.70 2.34 31.21
N PHE A 58 -5.51 2.22 31.79
CA PHE A 58 -4.25 2.11 31.05
C PHE A 58 -4.26 0.98 30.01
N TYR A 59 -4.70 -0.23 30.37
CA TYR A 59 -4.72 -1.38 29.45
C TYR A 59 -5.63 -1.17 28.23
N TRP A 60 -6.80 -0.54 28.42
CA TRP A 60 -7.71 -0.23 27.32
C TRP A 60 -7.17 0.89 26.44
N GLY A 61 -6.54 1.90 27.05
CA GLY A 61 -5.81 2.92 26.33
C GLY A 61 -4.67 2.35 25.48
N LEU A 62 -3.89 1.41 26.03
CA LEU A 62 -2.79 0.75 25.33
C LEU A 62 -3.31 -0.07 24.13
N ALA A 63 -4.39 -0.82 24.33
CA ALA A 63 -5.04 -1.55 23.25
C ALA A 63 -5.53 -0.62 22.13
N ALA A 64 -6.12 0.53 22.48
CA ALA A 64 -6.55 1.53 21.50
C ALA A 64 -5.37 2.18 20.76
N MET A 65 -4.24 2.40 21.42
CA MET A 65 -3.02 2.91 20.80
C MET A 65 -2.46 1.92 19.77
N ILE A 66 -2.40 0.63 20.11
CA ILE A 66 -1.99 -0.43 19.19
C ILE A 66 -2.95 -0.50 18.00
N ALA A 67 -4.26 -0.45 18.25
CA ALA A 67 -5.27 -0.41 17.19
C ALA A 67 -5.09 0.81 16.27
N GLY A 68 -4.77 1.99 16.83
CA GLY A 68 -4.48 3.20 16.06
C GLY A 68 -3.30 3.03 15.10
N ILE A 69 -2.22 2.38 15.55
CA ILE A 69 -1.06 2.06 14.71
C ILE A 69 -1.46 1.11 13.58
N VAL A 70 -2.20 0.03 13.88
CA VAL A 70 -2.67 -0.92 12.86
C VAL A 70 -3.54 -0.23 11.81
N VAL A 71 -4.44 0.65 12.23
CA VAL A 71 -5.29 1.44 11.32
C VAL A 71 -4.45 2.37 10.47
N ALA A 72 -3.48 3.10 11.05
CA ALA A 72 -2.61 4.03 10.31
C ALA A 72 -1.70 3.33 9.29
N LEU A 73 -1.31 2.08 9.57
CA LEU A 73 -0.52 1.25 8.64
C LEU A 73 -1.38 0.57 7.58
N PHE A 74 -2.70 0.52 7.72
CA PHE A 74 -3.60 -0.12 6.74
C PHE A 74 -3.35 0.22 5.26
N PRO A 75 -3.00 1.46 4.86
CA PRO A 75 -2.74 1.80 3.47
C PRO A 75 -1.51 1.11 2.88
N SER A 76 -0.52 0.71 3.69
CA SER A 76 0.70 0.05 3.19
C SER A 76 0.45 -1.36 2.65
N ASN A 77 -0.73 -1.93 2.90
CA ASN A 77 -1.13 -3.23 2.36
C ASN A 77 -1.63 -3.17 0.91
N TYR A 78 -1.80 -1.97 0.35
CA TYR A 78 -2.33 -1.76 -1.00
C TYR A 78 -1.25 -1.27 -1.96
N GLU A 79 -1.28 -1.79 -3.19
CA GLU A 79 -0.38 -1.39 -4.26
C GLU A 79 -1.13 -0.56 -5.31
N ILE A 80 -0.50 0.50 -5.83
CA ILE A 80 -1.10 1.37 -6.85
C ILE A 80 -0.91 0.71 -8.22
N VAL A 81 -1.99 0.21 -8.82
CA VAL A 81 -1.94 -0.38 -10.16
C VAL A 81 -2.08 0.72 -11.21
N GLY A 82 -1.19 0.72 -12.20
CA GLY A 82 -1.28 1.59 -13.38
C GLY A 82 -0.39 2.84 -13.38
N MET A 83 0.59 2.95 -12.48
CA MET A 83 1.62 4.00 -12.56
C MET A 83 2.67 3.75 -13.68
N GLU A 84 2.53 2.67 -14.46
CA GLU A 84 3.47 2.27 -15.52
C GLU A 84 3.31 3.06 -16.84
N LYS A 85 2.42 4.07 -16.94
CA LYS A 85 2.05 4.68 -18.24
C LYS A 85 2.30 6.18 -18.39
N GLU A 86 2.81 6.87 -17.38
CA GLU A 86 2.97 8.34 -17.45
C GLU A 86 4.42 8.81 -17.64
N ASP A 87 5.41 7.94 -17.48
CA ASP A 87 6.83 8.32 -17.64
C ASP A 87 7.37 8.24 -19.09
N GLU A 88 6.63 7.67 -20.06
CA GLU A 88 7.08 7.57 -21.47
C GLU A 88 6.62 8.73 -22.37
N LYS A 89 5.78 9.65 -21.91
CA LYS A 89 5.20 10.71 -22.78
C LYS A 89 5.95 12.05 -22.82
N THR A 90 7.18 12.12 -22.32
CA THR A 90 7.95 13.38 -22.30
C THR A 90 9.18 13.38 -23.23
N SER A 91 9.49 12.29 -23.95
CA SER A 91 10.70 12.22 -24.78
C SER A 91 10.51 12.27 -26.30
N GLU A 92 9.29 12.47 -26.83
CA GLU A 92 9.05 12.45 -28.30
C GLU A 92 8.43 13.74 -28.88
N GLU A 93 8.44 14.86 -28.16
CA GLU A 93 8.10 16.18 -28.74
C GLU A 93 9.33 17.09 -28.76
N SER A 94 10.32 16.69 -29.54
CA SER A 94 11.43 17.52 -30.01
C SER A 94 11.96 16.92 -31.31
N THR A 95 11.15 17.01 -32.36
CA THR A 95 11.61 16.86 -33.75
C THR A 95 10.90 17.87 -34.63
#